data_AF-A0A543G3S6-F1
#
_entry.id   AF-A0A543G3S6-F1
#
_cell.length_a   1.000
_cell.length_b   1.000
_cell.length_c   1.000
_cell.angle_alpha   90.00
_cell.angle_beta   90.00
_cell.angle_gamma   90.00
#
_symmetry.space_group_name_H-M   'P 1'
#
loop_
_entity.id
_entity.type
_entity.pdbx_description
1 polymer ?
#
loop_
_entity_poly.entity_id
_entity_poly.type
_entity_poly.pdbx_seq_one_letter_code
_entity_poly.pdbx_strand_id
1 'polypeptide(L)'
;MKKTKKKATAPKQRQTYTLDTKANALRLYLIGLTLSEISKIVDAPVRTIEKWYISDNWKPQRETKAVHLKALDLYDSGKTYKEIAKILNKSLPTIGRYIKIARNENDID
;
A
#
# COMPACT_ATOMS: atom_id res chain seq x y z
N MET A 1 12.49 47.46 -23.04
CA MET A 1 11.77 46.27 -22.51
C MET A 1 11.20 46.59 -21.14
N LYS A 2 9.87 46.70 -20.98
CA LYS A 2 9.23 46.96 -19.67
C LYS A 2 9.27 45.67 -18.84
N LYS A 3 10.00 45.67 -17.73
CA LYS A 3 10.00 44.56 -16.76
C LYS A 3 8.64 44.53 -16.07
N THR A 4 7.82 43.52 -16.34
CA THR A 4 6.58 43.26 -15.61
C THR A 4 6.93 42.91 -14.16
N LYS A 5 6.51 43.74 -13.20
CA LYS A 5 6.63 43.44 -11.77
C LYS A 5 5.77 42.20 -11.49
N LYS A 6 6.39 41.07 -11.12
CA LYS A 6 5.67 39.88 -10.63
C LYS A 6 4.83 40.32 -9.42
N LYS A 7 3.50 40.14 -9.49
CA LYS A 7 2.63 40.31 -8.32
C LYS A 7 3.12 39.38 -7.20
N ALA A 8 3.36 39.93 -6.01
CA ALA A 8 3.67 39.12 -4.84
C ALA A 8 2.49 38.19 -4.56
N THR A 9 2.67 36.90 -4.81
CA THR A 9 1.69 35.86 -4.44
C THR A 9 1.70 35.71 -2.93
N ALA A 10 0.53 35.82 -2.30
CA ALA A 10 0.38 35.58 -0.86
C ALA A 10 0.94 34.20 -0.48
N PRO A 11 1.60 34.05 0.69
CA PRO A 11 2.13 32.78 1.12
C PRO A 11 0.99 31.75 1.26
N LYS A 12 1.09 30.65 0.51
CA LYS A 12 0.09 29.57 0.54
C LYS A 12 0.09 28.94 1.94
N GLN A 13 -1.04 29.02 2.64
CA GLN A 13 -1.22 28.36 3.92
C GLN A 13 -1.08 26.85 3.75
N ARG A 14 -0.29 26.21 4.61
CA ARG A 14 -0.11 24.75 4.59
C ARG A 14 -1.30 24.12 5.31
N GLN A 15 -2.03 23.25 4.63
CA GLN A 15 -3.03 22.41 5.27
C GLN A 15 -2.32 21.46 6.25
N THR A 16 -2.81 21.40 7.48
CA THR A 16 -2.39 20.45 8.51
C THR A 16 -3.38 19.30 8.55
N TYR A 17 -2.87 18.07 8.48
CA TYR A 17 -3.68 16.85 8.52
C TYR A 17 -3.59 16.23 9.91
N THR A 18 -4.72 15.80 10.46
CA THR A 18 -4.77 15.16 11.77
C THR A 18 -4.35 13.70 11.69
N LEU A 19 -4.00 13.10 12.83
CA LEU A 19 -3.69 11.67 12.90
C LEU A 19 -4.88 10.81 12.42
N ASP A 20 -6.11 11.24 12.69
CA ASP A 20 -7.32 10.54 12.24
C ASP A 20 -7.44 10.49 10.72
N THR A 21 -7.09 11.58 10.02
CA THR A 21 -7.10 11.56 8.54
C THR A 21 -6.10 10.57 7.98
N LYS A 22 -4.91 10.49 8.58
CA LYS A 22 -3.88 9.51 8.20
C LYS A 22 -4.34 8.08 8.50
N ALA A 23 -4.96 7.84 9.65
CA ALA A 23 -5.49 6.53 10.04
C ALA A 23 -6.61 6.07 9.09
N ASN A 24 -7.52 6.95 8.71
CA ASN A 24 -8.58 6.63 7.74
C ASN A 24 -7.99 6.32 6.35
N ALA A 25 -6.98 7.08 5.91
CA ALA A 25 -6.27 6.80 4.67
C ALA A 25 -5.60 5.41 4.68
N LEU A 26 -4.98 5.01 5.79
CA LEU A 26 -4.40 3.67 5.95
C LEU A 26 -5.50 2.59 5.87
N ARG A 27 -6.60 2.77 6.58
CA ARG A 27 -7.72 1.82 6.58
C ARG A 27 -8.25 1.58 5.15
N LEU A 28 -8.44 2.65 4.38
CA LEU A 28 -8.90 2.56 2.98
C LEU A 28 -7.87 1.84 2.09
N TYR A 29 -6.58 2.09 2.30
CA TYR A 29 -5.50 1.39 1.60
C TYR A 29 -5.51 -0.12 1.87
N LEU A 30 -5.71 -0.53 3.14
CA LEU A 30 -5.77 -1.93 3.53
C LEU A 30 -6.99 -2.66 2.95
N ILE A 31 -8.13 -1.96 2.80
CA ILE A 31 -9.34 -2.48 2.13
C ILE A 31 -9.11 -2.67 0.63
N GLY A 32 -8.16 -1.93 0.05
CA GLY A 32 -7.63 -2.21 -1.27
C GLY A 32 -7.68 -1.03 -2.24
N LEU A 33 -8.11 0.14 -1.78
CA LEU A 33 -8.18 1.35 -2.61
C LEU A 33 -6.79 1.81 -3.02
N THR A 34 -6.74 2.49 -4.16
CA THR A 34 -5.54 3.15 -4.67
C THR A 34 -5.32 4.51 -3.97
N LEU A 35 -4.08 5.00 -3.95
CA LEU A 35 -3.77 6.30 -3.33
C LEU A 35 -4.54 7.46 -3.97
N SER A 36 -4.84 7.36 -5.28
CA SER A 36 -5.64 8.32 -6.03
C SER A 36 -7.11 8.35 -5.61
N GLU A 37 -7.69 7.19 -5.29
CA GLU A 37 -9.06 7.11 -4.77
C GLU A 37 -9.11 7.61 -3.33
N ILE A 38 -8.14 7.21 -2.50
CA ILE A 38 -8.03 7.66 -1.11
C ILE A 38 -7.90 9.18 -1.04
N SER A 39 -7.15 9.79 -1.97
CA SER A 39 -7.01 11.25 -2.08
C SER A 39 -8.35 11.97 -2.22
N LYS A 40 -9.27 11.40 -3.00
CA LYS A 40 -10.62 11.96 -3.19
C LYS A 40 -11.51 11.79 -1.96
N ILE A 41 -11.30 10.74 -1.17
CA ILE A 41 -12.12 10.41 0.00
C ILE A 41 -11.67 11.18 1.24
N VAL A 42 -10.36 11.28 1.46
CA VAL A 42 -9.76 11.88 2.66
C VAL A 42 -9.52 13.39 2.50
N ASP A 43 -9.83 13.94 1.32
CA ASP A 43 -9.55 15.34 0.94
C ASP A 43 -8.09 15.75 1.20
N ALA A 44 -7.18 14.80 0.96
CA ALA A 44 -5.75 15.00 1.08
C ALA A 44 -5.11 14.81 -0.30
N PRO A 45 -4.18 15.67 -0.73
CA PRO A 45 -3.47 15.49 -1.99
C PRO A 45 -2.75 14.14 -2.05
N VAL A 46 -2.75 13.50 -3.22
CA VAL A 46 -2.06 12.21 -3.46
C VAL A 46 -0.62 12.24 -2.93
N ARG A 47 0.10 13.35 -3.14
CA ARG A 47 1.49 13.54 -2.64
C ARG A 47 1.61 13.45 -1.12
N THR A 48 0.59 13.90 -0.38
CA THR A 48 0.57 13.78 1.08
C THR A 48 0.39 12.32 1.48
N ILE A 49 -0.53 11.62 0.81
CA ILE A 49 -0.78 10.19 1.06
C ILE A 49 0.45 9.35 0.68
N GLU A 50 1.12 9.66 -0.43
CA GLU A 50 2.39 9.03 -0.82
C GLU A 50 3.45 9.16 0.29
N LYS A 51 3.56 10.33 0.92
CA LYS A 51 4.49 10.53 2.04
C LYS A 51 4.15 9.64 3.23
N TRP A 52 2.88 9.52 3.59
CA TRP A 52 2.43 8.62 4.65
C TRP A 52 2.69 7.14 4.32
N TYR A 53 2.39 6.76 3.08
CA TYR A 53 2.62 5.42 2.56
C TYR A 53 4.10 5.02 2.66
N ILE A 54 5.02 5.94 2.33
CA ILE A 54 6.47 5.72 2.44
C ILE A 54 6.92 5.75 3.91
N SER A 55 6.51 6.75 4.69
CA SER A 55 7.01 6.96 6.06
C SER A 55 6.69 5.79 6.98
N ASP A 56 5.52 5.19 6.79
CA ASP A 56 5.02 4.11 7.64
C ASP A 56 5.12 2.74 6.97
N ASN A 57 5.70 2.69 5.76
CA ASN A 57 5.86 1.46 4.98
C ASN A 57 4.56 0.66 4.87
N TRP A 58 3.52 1.26 4.28
CA TRP A 58 2.18 0.63 4.21
C TRP A 58 2.15 -0.61 3.33
N LYS A 59 3.05 -0.71 2.34
CA LYS A 59 3.08 -1.81 1.36
C LYS A 59 3.04 -3.21 2.00
N PRO A 60 3.96 -3.58 2.92
CA PRO A 60 3.90 -4.87 3.61
C PRO A 60 2.66 -5.03 4.48
N GLN A 61 2.06 -3.95 5.00
CA GLN A 61 0.87 -4.05 5.86
C GLN A 61 -0.37 -4.54 5.08
N ARG A 62 -0.43 -4.26 3.77
CA ARG A 62 -1.50 -4.77 2.89
C ARG A 62 -1.28 -6.22 2.46
N GLU A 63 -0.03 -6.68 2.43
CA GLU A 63 0.27 -8.10 2.23
C GLU A 63 -0.04 -8.84 3.54
N THR A 64 -1.30 -9.23 3.70
CA THR A 64 -1.74 -9.86 4.95
C THR A 64 -1.16 -11.26 5.07
N LYS A 65 -0.83 -11.66 6.31
CA LYS A 65 -0.44 -13.04 6.65
C LYS A 65 -1.39 -14.07 6.03
N ALA A 66 -2.68 -13.76 5.95
CA ALA A 66 -3.69 -14.61 5.33
C ALA A 66 -3.39 -14.95 3.85
N VAL A 67 -2.86 -14.01 3.06
CA VAL A 67 -2.48 -14.29 1.66
C VAL A 67 -1.25 -15.19 1.60
N HIS A 68 -0.29 -15.00 2.51
CA HIS A 68 0.90 -15.86 2.61
C HIS A 68 0.53 -17.29 3.02
N LEU A 69 -0.29 -17.43 4.06
CA LEU A 69 -0.81 -18.73 4.53
C LEU A 69 -1.63 -19.43 3.45
N LYS A 70 -2.48 -18.70 2.71
CA LYS A 70 -3.23 -19.28 1.59
C LYS A 70 -2.31 -19.76 0.46
N ALA A 71 -1.22 -19.05 0.19
CA ALA A 71 -0.24 -19.50 -0.79
C ALA A 71 0.50 -20.78 -0.33
N LEU A 72 0.81 -20.88 0.96
CA LEU A 72 1.40 -22.07 1.57
C LEU A 72 0.44 -23.27 1.55
N ASP A 73 -0.81 -23.08 1.97
CA ASP A 73 -1.85 -24.11 1.94
C ASP A 73 -2.07 -24.69 0.53
N LEU A 74 -2.14 -23.82 -0.49
CA LEU A 74 -2.23 -24.27 -1.88
C LEU A 74 -0.98 -25.03 -2.35
N TYR A 75 0.19 -24.68 -1.83
CA TYR A 75 1.44 -25.38 -2.14
C TYR A 75 1.48 -26.75 -1.47
N ASP A 76 1.10 -26.83 -0.20
CA ASP A 76 1.03 -28.07 0.57
C ASP A 76 -0.08 -29.00 0.04
N SER A 77 -1.13 -28.44 -0.58
CA SER A 77 -2.13 -29.20 -1.35
C SER A 77 -1.61 -29.74 -2.69
N GLY A 78 -0.32 -29.59 -3.00
CA GLY A 78 0.33 -30.12 -4.19
C GLY A 78 0.22 -29.25 -5.45
N LYS A 79 -0.29 -28.01 -5.38
CA LYS A 79 -0.35 -27.13 -6.56
C LYS A 79 1.01 -26.56 -6.90
N THR A 80 1.26 -26.39 -8.19
CA THR A 80 2.47 -25.76 -8.70
C THR A 80 2.43 -24.25 -8.50
N TYR A 81 3.62 -23.63 -8.42
CA TYR A 81 3.75 -22.16 -8.35
C TYR A 81 2.98 -21.43 -9.46
N LYS A 82 2.86 -22.02 -10.66
CA LYS A 82 2.11 -21.46 -11.79
C LYS A 82 0.61 -21.43 -11.55
N GLU A 83 0.06 -22.49 -10.96
CA GLU A 83 -1.36 -22.58 -10.63
C GLU A 83 -1.71 -21.64 -9.49
N ILE A 84 -0.87 -21.58 -8.46
CA ILE A 84 -1.03 -20.66 -7.33
C ILE A 84 -0.99 -19.21 -7.79
N ALA A 85 -0.05 -18.87 -8.69
CA ALA A 85 0.04 -17.54 -9.30
C ALA A 85 -1.25 -17.16 -10.04
N LYS A 86 -1.86 -18.11 -10.77
CA LYS A 86 -3.14 -17.90 -11.45
C LYS A 86 -4.30 -17.73 -10.48
N ILE A 87 -4.34 -18.54 -9.40
CA ILE A 87 -5.40 -18.49 -8.38
C ILE A 87 -5.36 -17.18 -7.60
N LEU A 88 -4.17 -16.72 -7.20
CA LEU A 88 -3.99 -15.51 -6.40
C LEU A 88 -3.82 -14.24 -7.25
N ASN A 89 -3.80 -14.38 -8.58
CA ASN A 89 -3.52 -13.30 -9.53
C ASN A 89 -2.24 -12.52 -9.17
N LYS A 90 -1.15 -13.25 -8.93
CA LYS A 90 0.17 -12.72 -8.57
C LYS A 90 1.25 -13.31 -9.48
N SER A 91 2.40 -12.64 -9.55
CA SER A 91 3.55 -13.14 -10.31
C SER A 91 4.22 -14.34 -9.62
N LEU A 92 4.86 -15.22 -10.39
CA LEU A 92 5.59 -16.38 -9.87
C LEU A 92 6.61 -16.04 -8.78
N PRO A 93 7.45 -14.98 -8.93
CA PRO A 93 8.40 -14.61 -7.89
C PRO A 93 7.71 -14.19 -6.59
N THR A 94 6.54 -13.56 -6.69
CA THR A 94 5.72 -13.15 -5.54
C THR A 94 5.22 -14.37 -4.77
N ILE A 95 4.75 -15.41 -5.47
CA ILE A 95 4.31 -16.67 -4.83
C ILE A 95 5.47 -17.34 -4.08
N GLY A 96 6.65 -17.43 -4.70
CA GLY A 96 7.83 -17.98 -4.04
C GLY A 96 8.20 -17.21 -2.76
N ARG A 97 8.09 -15.88 -2.79
CA ARG A 97 8.29 -15.03 -1.61
C ARG A 97 7.22 -15.28 -0.54
N TYR A 98 5.95 -15.39 -0.91
CA TYR A 98 4.84 -15.62 0.01
C TYR A 98 4.98 -16.95 0.77
N ILE A 99 5.31 -18.03 0.07
CA ILE A 99 5.53 -19.35 0.69
C ILE A 99 6.73 -19.30 1.65
N LYS A 100 7.82 -18.65 1.26
CA LYS A 100 9.00 -18.49 2.12
C LYS A 100 8.68 -17.70 3.40
N ILE A 101 7.94 -16.60 3.27
CA ILE A 101 7.52 -15.78 4.42
C ILE A 101 6.59 -16.61 5.33
N ALA A 102 5.59 -17.29 4.76
CA ALA A 102 4.66 -18.11 5.53
C ALA A 102 5.34 -19.22 6.32
N ARG A 103 6.36 -19.88 5.76
CA ARG A 103 7.15 -20.90 6.49
C ARG A 103 7.92 -20.29 7.66
N ASN A 104 8.59 -19.17 7.44
CA ASN A 104 9.34 -18.49 8.50
C ASN A 104 8.42 -17.94 9.61
N GLU A 105 7.19 -17.55 9.29
CA GLU A 105 6.21 -17.10 10.28
C GLU A 105 5.65 -18.26 11.12
N ASN A 106 5.55 -19.47 10.56
CA ASN A 106 5.10 -20.67 11.29
C ASN A 106 6.18 -21.26 12.22
N ASP A 107 7.46 -21.00 11.98
CA ASP A 107 8.58 -21.46 12.86
C ASP A 107 8.72 -20.62 14.15
N ILE A 108 7.91 -19.58 14.33
CA ILE A 108 7.98 -18.64 15.46
C ILE A 108 6.87 -18.89 16.50
N ASP A 109 5.91 -19.76 16.20
CA ASP A 109 4.88 -20.26 17.14
C ASP A 109 5.22 -21.66 17.67
#